data_AF-A0AAP5IET4-F1
#
_entry.id   AF-A0AAP5IET4-F1
#
_cell.length_a   1.000
_cell.length_b   1.000
_cell.length_c   1.000
_cell.angle_alpha   90.00
_cell.angle_beta   90.00
_cell.angle_gamma   90.00
#
_symmetry.space_group_name_H-M   'P 1'
#
loop_
_entity.id
_entity.type
_entity.pdbx_description
1 polymer ?
#
loop_
_entity_poly.entity_id
_entity_poly.type
_entity_poly.pdbx_seq_one_letter_code
_entity_poly.pdbx_strand_id
1 'polypeptide(L)'
;MITEEAIALLTQRLTTPLQIEHYLHRVFEDAYKAATKPVTIEMVEAVLAVGLNDLEPRLMRHGYSAKVLAELLNVRTSEINSFLHSQLPPGRTEDLRDQMLKIGIPLYASSGN
;
A
#
# COMPACT_ATOMS: atom_id res chain seq x y z
N MET A 1 -5.63 -18.27 -13.11
CA MET A 1 -6.23 -18.44 -11.77
C MET A 1 -5.19 -18.04 -10.74
N ILE A 2 -5.60 -17.43 -9.63
CA ILE A 2 -4.71 -17.04 -8.52
C ILE A 2 -4.64 -18.23 -7.56
N THR A 3 -3.47 -18.52 -6.98
CA THR A 3 -3.38 -19.59 -5.98
C THR A 3 -4.05 -19.19 -4.66
N GLU A 4 -4.46 -20.18 -3.87
CA GLU A 4 -5.19 -19.94 -2.61
C GLU A 4 -4.32 -19.21 -1.58
N GLU A 5 -3.02 -19.50 -1.56
CA GLU A 5 -2.04 -18.84 -0.69
C GLU A 5 -1.86 -17.36 -1.08
N ALA A 6 -1.85 -17.06 -2.38
CA ALA A 6 -1.77 -15.69 -2.89
C ALA A 6 -3.04 -14.90 -2.55
N ILE A 7 -4.23 -15.53 -2.62
CA ILE A 7 -5.49 -14.92 -2.18
C ILE A 7 -5.43 -14.61 -0.67
N ALA A 8 -5.01 -15.58 0.14
CA ALA A 8 -4.90 -15.40 1.58
C ALA A 8 -3.97 -14.23 1.95
N LEU A 9 -2.85 -14.06 1.24
CA LEU A 9 -1.94 -12.93 1.44
C LEU A 9 -2.58 -11.59 1.04
N LEU A 10 -3.25 -11.52 -0.11
CA LEU A 10 -3.96 -10.32 -0.55
C LEU A 10 -5.03 -9.90 0.47
N THR A 11 -5.83 -10.84 0.97
CA THR A 11 -6.87 -10.56 1.97
C THR A 11 -6.29 -10.10 3.31
N GLN A 12 -5.13 -10.62 3.72
CA GLN A 12 -4.46 -10.17 4.95
C GLN A 12 -3.85 -8.76 4.83
N ARG A 13 -3.42 -8.36 3.63
CA ARG A 13 -2.66 -7.11 3.43
C ARG A 13 -3.51 -5.95 2.88
N LEU A 14 -4.61 -6.26 2.20
CA LEU A 14 -5.46 -5.28 1.52
C LEU A 14 -6.79 -5.16 2.27
N THR A 15 -7.05 -3.98 2.83
CA THR A 15 -8.19 -3.77 3.74
C THR A 15 -9.31 -2.95 3.10
N THR A 16 -9.03 -2.23 2.00
CA THR A 16 -10.05 -1.38 1.33
C THR A 16 -10.39 -1.89 -0.07
N PRO A 17 -11.65 -1.72 -0.52
CA PRO A 17 -12.08 -2.17 -1.86
C PRO A 17 -11.19 -1.66 -2.99
N LEU A 18 -10.72 -0.41 -2.90
CA LEU A 18 -9.88 0.19 -3.93
C LEU A 18 -8.41 -0.28 -3.89
N GLN A 19 -7.91 -0.70 -2.73
CA GLN A 19 -6.61 -1.38 -2.66
C GLN A 19 -6.68 -2.75 -3.32
N ILE A 20 -7.78 -3.49 -3.08
CA ILE A 20 -8.02 -4.79 -3.68
C ILE A 20 -8.00 -4.64 -5.20
N GLU A 21 -8.75 -3.68 -5.75
CA GLU A 21 -8.77 -3.40 -7.19
C GLU A 21 -7.38 -3.06 -7.75
N HIS A 22 -6.69 -2.08 -7.18
CA HIS A 22 -5.38 -1.61 -7.67
C HIS A 22 -4.32 -2.72 -7.66
N TYR A 23 -4.19 -3.43 -6.54
CA TYR A 23 -3.17 -4.46 -6.41
C TYR A 23 -3.53 -5.72 -7.19
N LEU A 24 -4.81 -6.08 -7.30
CA LEU A 24 -5.23 -7.14 -8.21
C LEU A 24 -4.87 -6.79 -9.66
N HIS A 25 -5.22 -5.60 -10.13
CA HIS A 25 -4.88 -5.14 -11.48
C HIS A 25 -3.38 -5.27 -11.73
N ARG A 26 -2.56 -4.74 -10.81
CA ARG A 26 -1.10 -4.74 -10.96
C ARG A 26 -0.50 -6.15 -10.94
N VAL A 27 -0.97 -7.02 -10.04
CA VAL A 27 -0.54 -8.43 -9.99
C VAL A 27 -0.91 -9.16 -11.29
N PHE A 28 -2.08 -8.90 -11.86
CA PHE A 28 -2.49 -9.49 -13.13
C PHE A 28 -1.68 -8.96 -14.32
N GLU A 29 -1.35 -7.66 -14.35
CA GLU A 29 -0.49 -7.09 -15.39
C GLU A 29 0.90 -7.71 -15.36
N ASP A 30 1.50 -7.86 -14.18
CA ASP A 30 2.83 -8.44 -14.05
C ASP A 30 2.82 -9.94 -14.38
N ALA A 31 1.78 -10.67 -13.98
CA ALA A 31 1.57 -12.07 -14.39
C ALA A 31 1.43 -12.22 -15.91
N TYR A 32 0.70 -11.30 -16.54
CA TYR A 32 0.53 -11.28 -17.99
C TYR A 32 1.87 -11.01 -18.71
N LYS A 33 2.63 -10.01 -18.27
CA LYS A 33 3.96 -9.69 -18.81
C LYS A 33 4.95 -10.84 -18.65
N ALA A 34 4.88 -11.55 -17.53
CA ALA A 34 5.72 -12.72 -17.25
C ALA A 34 5.29 -13.99 -18.01
N ALA A 35 4.14 -13.96 -18.70
CA ALA A 35 3.50 -15.13 -19.33
C ALA A 35 3.23 -16.29 -18.35
N THR A 36 3.07 -15.99 -17.06
CA THR A 36 2.94 -16.98 -15.99
C THR A 36 1.48 -17.14 -15.56
N LYS A 37 1.01 -18.38 -15.52
CA LYS A 37 -0.26 -18.78 -14.90
C LYS A 37 -0.01 -20.08 -14.12
N PRO A 38 -0.41 -20.19 -12.83
CA PRO A 38 -1.21 -19.26 -12.03
C PRO A 38 -0.43 -18.05 -11.44
N VAL A 39 -1.15 -17.08 -10.88
CA VAL A 39 -0.58 -16.00 -10.06
C VAL A 39 -0.16 -16.59 -8.71
N THR A 40 1.14 -16.59 -8.41
CA THR A 40 1.72 -17.18 -7.19
C THR A 40 1.87 -16.15 -6.07
N ILE A 41 2.10 -16.65 -4.84
CA ILE A 41 2.35 -15.81 -3.66
C ILE A 41 3.58 -14.90 -3.84
N GLU A 42 4.65 -15.42 -4.46
CA GLU A 42 5.90 -14.68 -4.70
C GLU A 42 5.68 -13.47 -5.61
N MET A 43 4.82 -13.61 -6.63
CA MET A 43 4.44 -12.49 -7.51
C MET A 43 3.63 -11.44 -6.76
N VAL A 44 2.72 -11.86 -5.88
CA VAL A 44 1.98 -10.93 -5.02
C VAL A 44 2.93 -10.19 -4.07
N GLU A 45 3.88 -10.89 -3.44
CA GLU A 45 4.87 -10.28 -2.55
C GLU A 45 5.74 -9.26 -3.27
N ALA A 46 6.23 -9.58 -4.47
CA ALA A 46 7.03 -8.66 -5.28
C ALA A 46 6.24 -7.38 -5.61
N VAL A 47 4.98 -7.52 -6.00
CA VAL A 47 4.10 -6.39 -6.35
C VAL A 47 3.78 -5.52 -5.13
N LEU A 48 3.49 -6.14 -3.98
CA LEU A 48 3.23 -5.44 -2.72
C LEU A 48 4.48 -4.69 -2.23
N ALA A 49 5.67 -5.28 -2.35
CA ALA A 49 6.93 -4.65 -1.94
C ALA A 49 7.24 -3.39 -2.75
N VAL A 50 7.02 -3.41 -4.07
CA VAL A 50 7.21 -2.24 -4.94
C VAL A 50 6.19 -1.14 -4.62
N GLY A 51 4.92 -1.52 -4.40
CA GLY A 51 3.86 -0.55 -4.07
C GLY A 51 4.08 0.22 -2.76
N LEU A 52 4.69 -0.42 -1.76
CA LEU A 52 5.04 0.18 -0.47
C LEU A 52 6.25 1.12 -0.58
N ASN A 53 7.30 0.74 -1.31
CA ASN A 53 8.48 1.58 -1.52
C ASN A 53 8.17 2.87 -2.30
N ASP A 54 7.15 2.86 -3.16
CA ASP A 54 6.72 4.04 -3.91
C ASP A 54 5.77 4.95 -3.12
N LEU A 55 5.29 4.55 -1.94
CA LEU A 55 4.31 5.32 -1.17
C LEU A 55 4.88 6.67 -0.70
N GLU A 56 6.09 6.67 -0.18
CA GLU A 56 6.76 7.87 0.34
C GLU A 56 7.07 8.90 -0.76
N PRO A 57 7.74 8.54 -1.89
CA PRO A 57 7.94 9.46 -3.01
C PRO A 57 6.63 10.04 -3.57
N ARG A 58 5.55 9.26 -3.55
CA ARG A 58 4.23 9.71 -4.04
C ARG A 58 3.57 10.69 -3.09
N LEU A 59 3.56 10.41 -1.79
CA LEU A 59 3.03 11.33 -0.79
C LEU A 59 3.80 12.66 -0.83
N MET A 60 5.13 12.62 -0.97
CA MET A 60 5.95 13.81 -1.17
C MET A 60 5.54 14.62 -2.41
N ARG A 61 5.27 13.98 -3.55
CA ARG A 61 4.79 14.66 -4.78
C ARG A 61 3.46 15.39 -4.60
N HIS A 62 2.64 14.97 -3.64
CA HIS A 62 1.37 15.61 -3.30
C HIS A 62 1.48 16.60 -2.12
N GLY A 63 2.70 16.93 -1.69
CA GLY A 63 2.95 17.84 -0.56
C GLY A 63 2.89 17.18 0.82
N TYR A 64 2.61 15.88 0.88
CA TYR A 64 2.56 15.10 2.11
C TYR A 64 3.94 14.54 2.46
N SER A 65 4.87 15.42 2.88
CA SER A 65 6.13 14.96 3.47
C SER A 65 5.89 14.27 4.82
N ALA A 66 6.83 13.43 5.27
CA ALA A 66 6.73 12.77 6.57
C ALA A 66 6.50 13.76 7.73
N LYS A 67 7.08 14.97 7.64
CA LYS A 67 6.87 16.05 8.62
C LYS A 67 5.44 16.61 8.58
N VAL A 68 4.92 16.89 7.38
CA VAL A 68 3.56 17.41 7.19
C VAL A 68 2.53 16.37 7.67
N LEU A 69 2.75 15.10 7.35
CA LEU A 69 1.91 13.99 7.81
C LEU A 69 1.93 13.87 9.34
N ALA A 70 3.10 13.99 9.96
CA ALA A 70 3.26 13.97 11.40
C ALA A 70 2.48 15.10 12.09
N GLU A 71 2.51 16.31 11.51
CA GLU A 71 1.75 17.47 11.99
C GLU A 71 0.24 17.29 11.82
N LEU A 72 -0.21 16.83 10.64
CA LEU A 72 -1.64 16.62 10.34
C LEU A 72 -2.28 15.52 11.20
N LEU A 73 -1.53 14.47 11.51
CA LEU A 73 -1.99 13.32 12.27
C LEU A 73 -1.66 13.43 13.76
N ASN A 74 -0.96 14.51 14.17
CA ASN A 74 -0.48 14.71 15.54
C ASN A 74 0.32 13.51 16.08
N VAL A 75 1.23 12.97 15.27
CA VAL A 75 2.13 11.85 15.61
C VAL A 75 3.59 12.25 15.39
N ARG A 76 4.53 11.37 15.75
CA ARG A 76 5.97 11.62 15.54
C ARG A 76 6.37 11.33 14.10
N THR A 77 7.30 12.12 13.55
CA THR A 77 7.88 11.88 12.21
C THR A 77 8.54 10.51 12.08
N SER A 78 9.18 10.02 13.15
CA SER A 78 9.76 8.67 13.18
C SER A 78 8.69 7.57 13.02
N GLU A 79 7.47 7.84 13.48
CA GLU A 79 6.33 6.92 13.38
C GLU A 79 5.77 6.90 11.97
N ILE A 80 5.70 8.06 11.30
CA ILE A 80 5.36 8.14 9.87
C ILE A 80 6.43 7.44 9.02
N ASN A 81 7.72 7.63 9.30
CA ASN A 81 8.78 6.91 8.60
C ASN A 81 8.65 5.39 8.81
N SER A 82 8.34 4.96 10.04
CA SER A 82 8.09 3.54 10.33
C SER A 82 6.85 3.02 9.59
N PHE A 83 5.80 3.82 9.44
CA PHE A 83 4.62 3.49 8.63
C PHE A 83 4.99 3.32 7.15
N LEU A 84 5.72 4.28 6.58
CA LEU A 84 6.15 4.29 5.19
C LEU A 84 7.06 3.11 4.85
N HIS A 85 7.90 2.69 5.79
CA HIS A 85 8.77 1.52 5.65
C HIS A 85 8.15 0.19 6.13
N SER A 86 6.87 0.16 6.48
CA SER A 86 6.18 -1.04 6.99
C SER A 86 6.80 -1.66 8.26
N GLN A 87 7.42 -0.83 9.09
CA GLN A 87 8.08 -1.22 10.35
C GLN A 87 7.18 -1.00 11.58
N LEU A 88 5.92 -0.60 11.39
CA LEU A 88 4.96 -0.42 12.47
C LEU A 88 4.25 -1.73 12.85
N PRO A 89 3.92 -1.91 14.14
CA PRO A 89 3.06 -3.00 14.59
C PRO A 89 1.68 -2.96 13.89
N PRO A 90 1.06 -4.11 13.56
CA PRO A 90 -0.16 -4.18 12.76
C PRO A 90 -1.29 -3.27 13.27
N GLY A 91 -1.59 -3.31 14.57
CA GLY A 91 -2.66 -2.50 15.15
C GLY A 91 -2.37 -0.99 15.12
N ARG A 92 -1.09 -0.59 15.09
CA ARG A 92 -0.72 0.83 14.96
C ARG A 92 -0.74 1.29 13.50
N THR A 93 -0.39 0.41 12.58
CA THR A 93 -0.50 0.64 11.13
C THR A 93 -1.95 0.88 10.72
N GLU A 94 -2.90 0.10 11.24
CA GLU A 94 -4.34 0.28 10.99
C GLU A 94 -4.86 1.61 11.53
N ASP A 95 -4.52 1.97 12.76
CA ASP A 95 -4.94 3.24 13.37
C ASP A 95 -4.41 4.47 12.59
N LEU A 96 -3.12 4.45 12.22
CA LEU A 96 -2.53 5.51 11.39
C LEU A 96 -3.18 5.61 10.01
N ARG A 97 -3.47 4.46 9.41
CA ARG A 97 -4.16 4.38 8.12
C ARG A 97 -5.57 4.98 8.21
N ASP A 98 -6.33 4.65 9.23
CA ASP A 98 -7.68 5.18 9.44
C ASP A 98 -7.67 6.69 9.67
N GLN A 99 -6.69 7.19 10.43
CA GLN A 99 -6.52 8.63 10.62
C GLN A 99 -6.18 9.34 9.31
N MET A 100 -5.29 8.78 8.48
CA MET A 100 -4.96 9.32 7.16
C MET A 100 -6.16 9.37 6.21
N LEU A 101 -7.00 8.32 6.21
CA LEU A 101 -8.24 8.29 5.43
C LEU A 101 -9.26 9.32 5.93
N LYS A 102 -9.41 9.49 7.25
CA LYS A 102 -10.32 10.49 7.85
C LYS A 102 -10.00 11.91 7.45
N ILE A 103 -8.71 12.24 7.28
CA ILE A 103 -8.27 13.58 6.87
C ILE A 103 -8.12 13.72 5.35
N GLY A 104 -8.56 12.72 4.58
CA GLY A 104 -8.60 12.77 3.12
C GLY A 104 -7.24 12.63 2.45
N ILE A 105 -6.22 12.10 3.15
CA ILE A 105 -4.94 11.80 2.51
C ILE A 105 -5.12 10.56 1.63
N PRO A 106 -4.90 10.67 0.31
CA PRO A 106 -5.01 9.55 -0.58
C PRO A 106 -3.83 8.59 -0.35
N LEU A 107 -4.10 7.45 0.28
CA LEU A 107 -3.13 6.36 0.44
C LEU A 107 -2.98 5.50 -0.84
N TYR A 108 -3.65 5.89 -1.92
CA TYR A 108 -3.63 5.25 -3.23
C TYR A 108 -3.62 6.32 -4.34
N ALA A 109 -3.37 5.90 -5.57
CA ALA A 109 -3.00 6.75 -6.70
C ALA A 109 -3.87 8.00 -6.84
N SER A 110 -3.21 9.15 -6.98
CA SER A 110 -3.75 10.20 -7.84
C SER A 110 -4.03 9.54 -9.18
N SER A 111 -5.31 9.38 -9.50
CA SER A 111 -5.75 9.23 -10.88
C SER A 111 -5.38 10.55 -11.56
N GLY A 112 -4.14 10.62 -12.06
CA GLY A 112 -3.69 11.67 -12.94
C GLY A 112 -4.27 11.37 -14.32
N ASN A 113 -5.07 12.32 -14.78
CA ASN A 113 -5.55 12.51 -16.15
C ASN A 113 -4.46 12.24 -17.21
#